data_AF-A0A958KYF1-F1
#
_entry.id   AF-A0A958KYF1-F1
#
_cell.length_a   1.000
_cell.length_b   1.000
_cell.length_c   1.000
_cell.angle_alpha   90.00
_cell.angle_beta   90.00
_cell.angle_gamma   90.00
#
_symmetry.space_group_name_H-M   'P 1'
#
loop_
_entity.id
_entity.type
_entity.pdbx_description
1 polymer ?
#
loop_
_entity_poly.entity_id
_entity_poly.type
_entity_poly.pdbx_seq_one_letter_code
_entity_poly.pdbx_strand_id
1 'polypeptide(L)'
;MRGFAVFQASSSFHSSLSQDAFSPLLRHLSHRLREPSGSGENREALFEKLSQQVARSNNGTIHHNNLRYDSRSEVAIGRLLERFVEGFRVDLGRTFQVPIGQSSKGHVLTADFCIGNLLLEFHPPRLRASRGRPGDFENWRELKHYERLLEETDAEGRIPIRELFRVKCLKSYEEKRQHQIDQSGLHPGKELIVVGNALDFYDRVLCRIATQTLPPRSSFQALFNEELKVGKDVKPSKYQKSRRR
;
A
#
# COMPACT_ATOMS: atom_id res chain seq x y z
N MET A 1 10.80 -5.88 57.45
CA MET A 1 11.19 -4.66 56.72
C MET A 1 11.74 -5.08 55.37
N ARG A 2 10.99 -4.88 54.28
CA ARG A 2 11.38 -5.27 52.92
C ARG A 2 11.78 -4.01 52.16
N GLY A 3 13.05 -3.89 51.81
CA GLY A 3 13.58 -2.79 51.01
C GLY A 3 13.18 -2.94 49.54
N PHE A 4 12.50 -1.94 49.01
CA PHE A 4 12.24 -1.79 47.58
C PHE A 4 13.49 -1.16 46.94
N ALA A 5 14.12 -1.90 46.03
CA ALA A 5 15.18 -1.37 45.18
C ALA A 5 14.53 -0.60 44.02
N VAL A 6 14.75 0.71 43.99
CA VAL A 6 14.34 1.60 42.90
C VAL A 6 15.37 1.46 41.78
N PHE A 7 15.00 0.79 40.69
CA PHE A 7 15.79 0.82 39.45
C PHE A 7 15.51 2.13 38.71
N GLN A 8 16.48 3.04 38.72
CA GLN A 8 16.53 4.17 37.80
C GLN A 8 16.95 3.66 36.43
N ALA A 9 16.02 3.63 35.48
CA ALA A 9 16.33 3.41 34.08
C ALA A 9 16.72 4.75 33.44
N SER A 10 18.02 4.98 33.34
CA SER A 10 18.60 6.13 32.66
C SER A 10 18.37 6.05 31.16
N SER A 11 17.76 7.09 30.62
CA SER A 11 17.68 7.43 29.20
C SER A 11 19.06 7.56 28.56
N SER A 12 19.33 6.83 27.48
CA SER A 12 20.14 7.25 26.33
C SER A 12 20.45 6.08 25.39
N PHE A 13 19.54 5.77 24.46
CA PHE A 13 19.88 5.03 23.25
C PHE A 13 19.94 6.01 22.08
N HIS A 14 21.08 6.68 21.95
CA HIS A 14 21.47 7.31 20.69
C HIS A 14 22.10 6.21 19.81
N SER A 15 21.30 5.59 18.95
CA SER A 15 21.86 4.78 17.85
C SER A 15 22.13 5.70 16.66
N SER A 16 23.35 6.22 16.59
CA SER A 16 23.93 6.78 15.38
C SER A 16 24.19 5.66 14.37
N LEU A 17 23.15 5.26 13.64
CA LEU A 17 23.31 4.49 12.40
C LEU A 17 23.62 5.50 11.30
N SER A 18 24.88 5.54 10.87
CA SER A 18 25.34 6.39 9.78
C SER A 18 24.57 6.07 8.51
N GLN A 19 23.96 7.10 7.93
CA GLN A 19 23.28 7.04 6.63
C GLN A 19 24.27 6.97 5.44
N ASP A 20 25.57 6.95 5.69
CA ASP A 20 26.60 7.13 4.66
C ASP A 20 27.18 5.83 4.06
N ALA A 21 26.62 4.66 4.38
CA ALA A 21 27.14 3.38 3.86
C ALA A 21 26.51 2.87 2.55
N PHE A 22 25.58 3.60 1.92
CA PHE A 22 24.84 3.10 0.73
C PHE A 22 25.08 3.89 -0.58
N SER A 23 26.08 4.78 -0.65
CA SER A 23 26.15 5.79 -1.74
C SER A 23 27.11 5.58 -2.93
N PRO A 24 27.96 4.54 -3.07
CA PRO A 24 28.71 4.36 -4.34
C PRO A 24 28.13 3.31 -5.30
N LEU A 25 27.51 2.25 -4.79
CA LEU A 25 27.06 1.10 -5.61
C LEU A 25 25.76 1.37 -6.38
N LEU A 26 24.91 2.29 -5.89
CA LEU A 26 23.67 2.69 -6.56
C LEU A 26 23.87 3.77 -7.63
N ARG A 27 24.98 4.54 -7.61
CA ARG A 27 25.30 5.50 -8.69
C ARG A 27 25.84 4.84 -9.95
N HIS A 28 26.31 3.60 -9.87
CA HIS A 28 26.86 2.89 -11.04
C HIS A 28 25.80 2.12 -11.84
N LEU A 29 24.57 2.00 -11.31
CA LEU A 29 23.46 1.32 -11.97
C LEU A 29 22.50 2.26 -12.72
N SER A 30 22.65 3.59 -12.59
CA SER A 30 21.81 4.57 -13.29
C SER A 30 22.23 4.88 -14.73
N HIS A 31 23.37 4.36 -15.21
CA HIS A 31 23.89 4.65 -16.56
C HIS A 31 23.69 3.51 -17.60
N ARG A 32 22.91 2.47 -17.31
CA ARG A 32 22.63 1.37 -18.25
C ARG A 32 21.16 0.98 -18.41
N LEU A 33 20.23 1.90 -18.14
CA LEU A 33 18.89 1.78 -18.70
C LEU A 33 18.96 2.29 -20.14
N ARG A 34 19.26 1.38 -21.07
CA ARG A 34 18.91 1.57 -22.48
C ARG A 34 17.41 1.87 -22.51
N GLU A 35 17.07 3.11 -22.83
CA GLU A 35 15.73 3.48 -23.29
C GLU A 35 15.33 2.43 -24.34
N PRO A 36 14.31 1.58 -24.08
CA PRO A 36 13.78 0.76 -25.15
C PRO A 36 13.21 1.74 -26.18
N SER A 37 13.87 1.83 -27.33
CA SER A 37 13.53 2.68 -28.46
C SER A 37 12.25 2.21 -29.18
N GLY A 38 11.26 1.76 -28.42
CA GLY A 38 9.89 1.56 -28.86
C GLY A 38 9.15 2.89 -28.80
N SER A 39 8.61 3.31 -29.94
CA SER A 39 7.82 4.54 -30.09
C SER A 39 6.75 4.67 -28.98
N GLY A 40 6.64 5.86 -28.38
CA GLY A 40 5.69 6.15 -27.29
C GLY A 40 4.23 5.82 -27.63
N GLU A 41 3.86 5.83 -28.91
CA GLU A 41 2.55 5.41 -29.41
C GLU A 41 2.16 3.98 -28.98
N ASN A 42 3.13 3.09 -28.79
CA ASN A 42 2.85 1.72 -28.35
C ASN A 42 2.55 1.63 -26.84
N ARG A 43 3.06 2.57 -26.02
CA ARG A 43 2.85 2.57 -24.55
C ARG A 43 1.46 3.07 -24.19
N GLU A 44 0.99 4.14 -24.83
CA GLU A 44 -0.37 4.65 -24.59
C GLU A 44 -1.43 3.65 -25.04
N ALA A 45 -1.26 3.04 -26.22
CA ALA A 45 -2.15 2.00 -26.71
C ALA A 45 -2.18 0.77 -25.77
N LEU A 46 -1.02 0.38 -25.22
CA LEU A 46 -0.94 -0.68 -24.23
C LEU A 46 -1.66 -0.30 -22.93
N PHE A 47 -1.43 0.90 -22.40
CA PHE A 47 -2.07 1.37 -21.18
C PHE A 47 -3.61 1.41 -21.32
N GLU A 48 -4.11 1.93 -22.43
CA GLU A 48 -5.54 1.97 -22.72
C GLU A 48 -6.14 0.56 -22.81
N LYS A 49 -5.46 -0.36 -23.52
CA LYS A 49 -5.85 -1.77 -23.60
C LYS A 49 -5.93 -2.43 -22.21
N LEU A 50 -4.94 -2.20 -21.34
CA LEU A 50 -4.93 -2.75 -19.99
C LEU A 50 -6.03 -2.12 -19.12
N SER A 51 -6.27 -0.83 -19.25
CA SER A 51 -7.34 -0.12 -18.53
C SER A 51 -8.70 -0.70 -18.87
N GLN A 52 -8.95 -0.98 -20.15
CA GLN A 52 -10.18 -1.66 -20.59
C GLN A 52 -10.27 -3.10 -20.04
N GLN A 53 -9.15 -3.81 -19.93
CA GLN A 53 -9.12 -5.14 -19.34
C GLN A 53 -9.46 -5.10 -17.84
N VAL A 54 -8.91 -4.14 -17.09
CA VAL A 54 -9.25 -3.91 -15.67
C VAL A 54 -10.74 -3.60 -15.51
N ALA A 55 -11.29 -2.72 -16.35
CA ALA A 55 -12.70 -2.37 -16.32
C ALA A 55 -13.63 -3.59 -16.52
N ARG A 56 -13.22 -4.55 -17.37
CA ARG A 56 -13.95 -5.80 -17.61
C ARG A 56 -13.78 -6.83 -16.49
N SER A 57 -12.63 -6.84 -15.82
CA SER A 57 -12.29 -7.84 -14.81
C SER A 57 -12.54 -7.41 -13.38
N ASN A 58 -13.03 -6.18 -13.14
CA ASN A 58 -13.19 -5.66 -11.80
C ASN A 58 -14.17 -6.54 -10.99
N ASN A 59 -13.61 -7.36 -10.09
CA ASN A 59 -14.31 -8.38 -9.31
C ASN A 59 -14.44 -8.00 -7.83
N GLY A 60 -14.20 -6.73 -7.50
CA GLY A 60 -14.32 -6.24 -6.14
C GLY A 60 -15.68 -6.58 -5.51
N THR A 61 -15.65 -6.81 -4.21
CA THR A 61 -16.84 -7.29 -3.46
C THR A 61 -17.67 -6.14 -2.90
N ILE A 62 -17.07 -4.97 -2.75
CA ILE A 62 -17.71 -3.78 -2.20
C ILE A 62 -18.05 -2.85 -3.36
N HIS A 63 -19.31 -2.47 -3.47
CA HIS A 63 -19.78 -1.54 -4.49
C HIS A 63 -19.91 -0.14 -3.89
N HIS A 64 -19.39 0.89 -4.56
CA HIS A 64 -19.62 2.29 -4.20
C HIS A 64 -19.51 3.15 -5.46
N ASN A 65 -20.48 4.05 -5.71
CA ASN A 65 -20.52 4.91 -6.89
C ASN A 65 -20.27 4.17 -8.23
N ASN A 66 -20.90 3.01 -8.43
CA ASN A 66 -20.73 2.13 -9.60
C ASN A 66 -19.32 1.52 -9.78
N LEU A 67 -18.41 1.74 -8.83
CA LEU A 67 -17.11 1.10 -8.78
C LEU A 67 -17.14 -0.10 -7.83
N ARG A 68 -16.26 -1.07 -8.08
CA ARG A 68 -16.03 -2.22 -7.20
C ARG A 68 -14.65 -2.10 -6.58
N TYR A 69 -14.58 -2.37 -5.28
CA TYR A 69 -13.40 -2.31 -4.44
C TYR A 69 -13.16 -3.67 -3.79
N ASP A 70 -11.88 -4.00 -3.57
CA ASP A 70 -11.46 -5.23 -2.90
C ASP A 70 -11.49 -5.08 -1.37
N SER A 71 -11.41 -3.85 -0.86
CA SER A 71 -11.51 -3.57 0.57
C SER A 71 -12.27 -2.29 0.92
N ARG A 72 -12.77 -2.22 2.16
CA ARG A 72 -13.37 -0.98 2.71
C ARG A 72 -12.35 0.13 2.83
N SER A 73 -11.08 -0.22 3.05
CA SER A 73 -10.00 0.76 3.17
C SER A 73 -9.74 1.48 1.85
N GLU A 74 -9.84 0.79 0.71
CA GLU A 74 -9.76 1.47 -0.59
C GLU A 74 -10.92 2.44 -0.79
N VAL A 75 -12.16 2.06 -0.41
CA VAL A 75 -13.30 2.99 -0.43
C VAL A 75 -13.01 4.22 0.41
N ALA A 76 -12.52 4.03 1.64
CA ALA A 76 -12.19 5.13 2.53
C ALA A 76 -11.08 6.02 1.96
N ILE A 77 -10.01 5.44 1.42
CA ILE A 77 -8.91 6.18 0.81
C ILE A 77 -9.38 6.97 -0.41
N GLY A 78 -10.13 6.35 -1.32
CA GLY A 78 -10.66 7.03 -2.50
C GLY A 78 -11.49 8.26 -2.13
N ARG A 79 -12.40 8.11 -1.16
CA ARG A 79 -13.23 9.22 -0.67
C ARG A 79 -12.43 10.32 0.02
N LEU A 80 -11.42 9.95 0.82
CA LEU A 80 -10.54 10.91 1.48
C LEU A 80 -9.64 11.65 0.48
N LEU A 81 -9.18 10.98 -0.58
CA LEU A 81 -8.46 11.62 -1.68
C LEU A 81 -9.36 12.62 -2.41
N GLU A 82 -10.59 12.25 -2.76
CA GLU A 82 -11.57 13.18 -3.38
C GLU A 82 -11.90 14.38 -2.48
N ARG A 83 -11.83 14.18 -1.15
CA ARG A 83 -12.09 15.25 -0.17
C ARG A 83 -10.91 16.20 -0.01
N PHE A 84 -9.68 15.70 0.04
CA PHE A 84 -8.50 16.48 0.43
C PHE A 84 -7.58 16.87 -0.73
N VAL A 85 -7.72 16.24 -1.89
CA VAL A 85 -6.94 16.53 -3.10
C VAL A 85 -7.87 17.13 -4.14
N GLU A 86 -7.75 18.44 -4.35
CA GLU A 86 -8.58 19.16 -5.31
C GLU A 86 -8.42 18.59 -6.73
N GLY A 87 -9.55 18.42 -7.41
CA GLY A 87 -9.61 17.83 -8.75
C GLY A 87 -9.44 16.31 -8.81
N PHE A 88 -9.09 15.65 -7.69
CA PHE A 88 -9.03 14.19 -7.67
C PHE A 88 -10.44 13.58 -7.77
N ARG A 89 -10.57 12.57 -8.62
CA ARG A 89 -11.77 11.75 -8.81
C ARG A 89 -11.37 10.30 -8.89
N VAL A 90 -12.14 9.42 -8.26
CA VAL A 90 -11.94 7.97 -8.42
C VAL A 90 -12.50 7.53 -9.76
N ASP A 91 -11.61 7.19 -10.70
CA ASP A 91 -11.92 6.76 -12.06
C ASP A 91 -11.14 5.48 -12.41
N LEU A 92 -11.87 4.44 -12.81
CA LEU A 92 -11.33 3.10 -12.98
C LEU A 92 -10.34 3.03 -14.14
N GLY A 93 -9.17 2.44 -13.89
CA GLY A 93 -8.07 2.35 -14.85
C GLY A 93 -7.24 3.63 -14.98
N ARG A 94 -7.74 4.78 -14.51
CA ARG A 94 -7.03 6.07 -14.59
C ARG A 94 -6.44 6.50 -13.26
N THR A 95 -7.27 6.63 -12.24
CA THR A 95 -6.87 7.06 -10.89
C THR A 95 -7.17 6.01 -9.83
N PHE A 96 -7.92 4.95 -10.17
CA PHE A 96 -8.22 3.80 -9.33
C PHE A 96 -8.00 2.47 -10.06
N GLN A 97 -7.37 1.49 -9.41
CA GLN A 97 -6.96 0.21 -10.00
C GLN A 97 -6.21 0.41 -11.32
N VAL A 98 -5.15 1.22 -11.24
CA VAL A 98 -4.40 1.73 -12.40
C VAL A 98 -3.45 0.64 -12.90
N PRO A 99 -3.49 0.26 -14.20
CA PRO A 99 -2.60 -0.76 -14.72
C PRO A 99 -1.13 -0.36 -14.58
N ILE A 100 -0.33 -1.22 -13.96
CA ILE A 100 1.11 -1.04 -13.78
C ILE A 100 1.93 -2.13 -14.47
N GLY A 101 1.29 -3.00 -15.27
CA GLY A 101 1.98 -4.00 -16.07
C GLY A 101 1.17 -5.28 -16.22
N GLN A 102 1.86 -6.35 -16.62
CA GLN A 102 1.30 -7.70 -16.69
C GLN A 102 2.22 -8.69 -15.99
N SER A 103 1.63 -9.64 -15.27
CA SER A 103 2.34 -10.79 -14.73
C SER A 103 2.80 -11.73 -15.86
N SER A 104 3.71 -12.66 -15.57
CA SER A 104 4.14 -13.71 -16.49
C SER A 104 3.01 -14.61 -17.00
N LYS A 105 1.86 -14.62 -16.31
CA LYS A 105 0.65 -15.37 -16.70
C LYS A 105 -0.33 -14.53 -17.52
N GLY A 106 0.01 -13.29 -17.86
CA GLY A 106 -0.84 -12.37 -18.62
C GLY A 106 -1.93 -11.67 -17.80
N HIS A 107 -1.97 -11.85 -16.47
CA HIS A 107 -2.87 -11.06 -15.61
C HIS A 107 -2.38 -9.62 -15.51
N VAL A 108 -3.30 -8.66 -15.64
CA VAL A 108 -2.99 -7.24 -15.42
C VAL A 108 -2.64 -7.03 -13.96
N LEU A 109 -1.52 -6.35 -13.73
CA LEU A 109 -1.13 -5.86 -12.41
C LEU A 109 -1.65 -4.44 -12.28
N THR A 110 -2.24 -4.11 -11.13
CA THR A 110 -2.78 -2.78 -10.83
C THR A 110 -2.18 -2.22 -9.55
N ALA A 111 -2.05 -0.90 -9.46
CA ALA A 111 -1.89 -0.17 -8.20
C ALA A 111 -3.25 0.43 -7.80
N ASP A 112 -3.49 0.60 -6.50
CA ASP A 112 -4.82 1.01 -6.02
C ASP A 112 -5.19 2.40 -6.50
N PHE A 113 -4.28 3.39 -6.41
CA PHE A 113 -4.53 4.74 -6.88
C PHE A 113 -3.34 5.38 -7.61
N CYS A 114 -3.64 6.36 -8.46
CA CYS A 114 -2.66 7.22 -9.12
C CYS A 114 -3.02 8.69 -8.92
N ILE A 115 -2.12 9.46 -8.30
CA ILE A 115 -2.31 10.89 -8.01
C ILE A 115 -1.09 11.66 -8.50
N GLY A 116 -1.22 12.40 -9.61
CA GLY A 116 -0.09 13.13 -10.20
C GLY A 116 1.07 12.21 -10.54
N ASN A 117 2.24 12.41 -9.91
CA ASN A 117 3.45 11.59 -10.08
C ASN A 117 3.56 10.43 -9.07
N LEU A 118 2.52 10.16 -8.29
CA LEU A 118 2.51 9.15 -7.23
C LEU A 118 1.55 8.01 -7.54
N LEU A 119 1.99 6.79 -7.27
CA LEU A 119 1.16 5.59 -7.17
C LEU A 119 0.98 5.22 -5.70
N LEU A 120 -0.21 4.79 -5.31
CA LEU A 120 -0.55 4.45 -3.94
C LEU A 120 -1.12 3.03 -3.87
N GLU A 121 -0.65 2.24 -2.90
CA GLU A 121 -1.25 0.96 -2.52
C GLU A 121 -1.52 0.88 -1.02
N PHE A 122 -2.66 0.32 -0.65
CA PHE A 122 -3.03 0.04 0.74
C PHE A 122 -2.87 -1.46 1.02
N HIS A 123 -1.77 -1.80 1.70
CA HIS A 123 -1.41 -3.19 1.99
C HIS A 123 -1.14 -3.40 3.49
N PRO A 124 -2.14 -3.75 4.31
CA PRO A 124 -1.94 -4.14 5.70
C PRO A 124 -1.13 -5.43 5.80
N PRO A 125 0.12 -5.41 6.32
CA PRO A 125 0.96 -6.60 6.32
C PRO A 125 0.36 -7.73 7.16
N ARG A 126 0.31 -8.93 6.58
CA ARG A 126 -0.15 -10.15 7.22
C ARG A 126 0.99 -10.78 8.01
N LEU A 127 1.06 -10.41 9.28
CA LEU A 127 2.04 -10.93 10.23
C LEU A 127 1.64 -12.30 10.81
N ARG A 128 1.16 -13.21 9.95
CA ARG A 128 0.78 -14.58 10.31
C ARG A 128 0.76 -15.49 9.08
N ALA A 129 1.01 -16.78 9.30
CA ALA A 129 0.87 -17.79 8.26
C ALA A 129 -0.58 -17.91 7.74
N SER A 130 -0.71 -18.30 6.48
CA SER A 130 -1.99 -18.68 5.85
C SER A 130 -1.77 -19.75 4.80
N ARG A 131 -2.49 -20.89 4.90
CA ARG A 131 -2.55 -21.97 3.90
C ARG A 131 -1.26 -22.20 3.11
N GLY A 132 -0.20 -22.64 3.79
CA GLY A 132 1.08 -22.96 3.15
C GLY A 132 1.92 -21.74 2.73
N ARG A 133 1.58 -20.55 3.19
CA ARG A 133 2.37 -19.32 3.00
C ARG A 133 2.74 -18.70 4.34
N PRO A 134 3.94 -18.09 4.46
CA PRO A 134 4.38 -17.47 5.71
C PRO A 134 3.71 -16.11 5.97
N GLY A 135 2.72 -15.68 5.18
CA GLY A 135 2.18 -14.32 5.25
C GLY A 135 2.93 -13.39 4.30
N ASP A 136 3.25 -12.18 4.77
CA ASP A 136 4.06 -11.21 4.00
C ASP A 136 5.54 -11.19 4.42
N PHE A 137 5.96 -12.18 5.22
CA PHE A 137 7.37 -12.46 5.48
C PHE A 137 8.06 -13.00 4.22
N GLU A 138 9.36 -12.80 4.12
CA GLU A 138 10.20 -13.29 3.03
C GLU A 138 10.15 -14.82 2.93
N ASN A 139 10.17 -15.50 4.07
CA ASN A 139 10.19 -16.96 4.15
C ASN A 139 9.72 -17.47 5.52
N TRP A 140 9.56 -18.79 5.63
CA TRP A 140 9.15 -19.46 6.87
C TRP A 140 10.13 -19.28 8.03
N ARG A 141 11.43 -19.10 7.75
CA ARG A 141 12.43 -18.89 8.79
C ARG A 141 12.23 -17.52 9.46
N GLU A 142 11.94 -16.50 8.68
CA GLU A 142 11.65 -15.16 9.19
C GLU A 142 10.37 -15.14 10.04
N LEU A 143 9.30 -15.79 9.57
CA LEU A 143 8.07 -15.91 10.36
C LEU A 143 8.32 -16.60 11.71
N LYS A 144 9.04 -17.74 11.72
CA LYS A 144 9.37 -18.46 12.96
C LYS A 144 10.19 -17.62 13.94
N HIS A 145 11.08 -16.76 13.41
CA HIS A 145 11.84 -15.84 14.23
C HIS A 145 10.93 -14.80 14.90
N TYR A 146 10.01 -14.20 14.13
CA TYR A 146 9.01 -13.29 14.67
C TYR A 146 8.11 -13.95 15.73
N GLU A 147 7.61 -15.17 15.46
CA GLU A 147 6.76 -15.91 16.40
C GLU A 147 7.50 -16.17 17.72
N ARG A 148 8.76 -16.60 17.66
CA ARG A 148 9.60 -16.79 18.86
C ARG A 148 9.76 -15.49 19.66
N LEU A 149 10.05 -14.38 19.00
CA LEU A 149 10.17 -13.07 19.67
C LEU A 149 8.88 -12.69 20.41
N LEU A 150 7.71 -12.97 19.83
CA LEU A 150 6.44 -12.73 20.49
C LEU A 150 6.20 -13.68 21.68
N GLU A 151 6.59 -14.95 21.58
CA GLU A 151 6.45 -15.93 22.66
C GLU A 151 7.31 -15.56 23.87
N GLU A 152 8.54 -15.09 23.63
CA GLU A 152 9.52 -14.71 24.65
C GLU A 152 9.27 -13.33 25.28
N THR A 153 8.34 -12.54 24.74
CA THR A 153 8.06 -11.17 25.19
C THR A 153 6.64 -11.04 25.78
N ASP A 154 6.49 -10.19 26.79
CA ASP A 154 5.21 -9.85 27.40
C ASP A 154 4.28 -9.05 26.47
N ALA A 155 3.05 -8.79 26.91
CA ALA A 155 2.04 -8.14 26.09
C ALA A 155 2.44 -6.73 25.62
N GLU A 156 3.12 -5.95 26.48
CA GLU A 156 3.52 -4.58 26.18
C GLU A 156 4.71 -4.55 25.20
N GLY A 157 5.72 -5.40 25.41
CA GLY A 157 6.87 -5.51 24.52
C GLY A 157 6.54 -6.11 23.15
N ARG A 158 5.42 -6.84 23.00
CA ARG A 158 4.94 -7.32 21.68
C ARG A 158 4.52 -6.19 20.74
N ILE A 159 4.12 -5.02 21.26
CA ILE A 159 3.68 -3.89 20.45
C ILE A 159 4.80 -3.38 19.54
N PRO A 160 5.98 -2.97 20.05
CA PRO A 160 7.08 -2.53 19.20
C PRO A 160 7.62 -3.65 18.28
N ILE A 161 7.56 -4.92 18.68
CA ILE A 161 7.95 -6.05 17.81
C ILE A 161 7.01 -6.15 16.60
N ARG A 162 5.69 -6.11 16.82
CA ARG A 162 4.71 -6.12 15.73
C ARG A 162 4.91 -4.95 14.78
N GLU A 163 5.15 -3.76 15.33
CA GLU A 163 5.36 -2.57 14.52
C GLU A 163 6.63 -2.66 13.69
N LEU A 164 7.73 -3.14 14.26
CA LEU A 164 8.99 -3.36 13.56
C LEU A 164 8.80 -4.29 12.35
N PHE A 165 8.16 -5.45 12.56
CA PHE A 165 7.93 -6.42 11.48
C PHE A 165 6.89 -5.93 10.46
N ARG A 166 5.89 -5.16 10.90
CA ARG A 166 4.94 -4.49 10.00
C ARG A 166 5.67 -3.57 9.03
N VAL A 167 6.50 -2.66 9.54
CA VAL A 167 7.29 -1.72 8.73
C VAL A 167 8.24 -2.48 7.78
N LYS A 168 8.91 -3.52 8.28
CA LYS A 168 9.80 -4.36 7.46
C LYS A 168 9.07 -5.03 6.29
N CYS A 169 7.96 -5.70 6.56
CA CYS A 169 7.15 -6.37 5.52
C CYS A 169 6.60 -5.37 4.50
N LEU A 170 6.12 -4.21 4.97
CA LEU A 170 5.59 -3.16 4.09
C LEU A 170 6.68 -2.62 3.15
N LYS A 171 7.88 -2.35 3.68
CA LYS A 171 9.03 -1.90 2.88
C LYS A 171 9.45 -2.94 1.84
N SER A 172 9.55 -4.21 2.21
CA SER A 172 9.87 -5.28 1.26
C SER A 172 8.83 -5.40 0.15
N TYR A 173 7.55 -5.20 0.48
CA TYR A 173 6.48 -5.18 -0.51
C TYR A 173 6.59 -3.96 -1.45
N GLU A 174 6.78 -2.76 -0.89
CA GLU A 174 6.98 -1.51 -1.64
C GLU A 174 8.14 -1.62 -2.64
N GLU A 175 9.30 -2.13 -2.22
CA GLU A 175 10.47 -2.33 -3.09
C GLU A 175 10.19 -3.30 -4.24
N LYS A 176 9.53 -4.43 -3.96
CA LYS A 176 9.16 -5.41 -4.99
C LYS A 176 8.17 -4.82 -6.00
N ARG A 177 7.21 -4.03 -5.53
CA ARG A 177 6.19 -3.40 -6.37
C ARG A 177 6.74 -2.25 -7.20
N GLN A 178 7.59 -1.41 -6.62
CA GLN A 178 8.31 -0.36 -7.35
C GLN A 178 9.14 -0.97 -8.48
N HIS A 179 9.85 -2.06 -8.21
CA HIS A 179 10.62 -2.76 -9.25
C HIS A 179 9.73 -3.25 -10.41
N GLN A 180 8.53 -3.76 -10.13
CA GLN A 180 7.57 -4.15 -11.17
C GLN A 180 7.07 -2.95 -11.99
N ILE A 181 6.81 -1.82 -11.33
CA ILE A 181 6.42 -0.57 -11.99
C ILE A 181 7.53 -0.11 -12.93
N ASP A 182 8.77 -0.06 -12.45
CA ASP A 182 9.93 0.38 -13.22
C ASP A 182 10.14 -0.51 -14.46
N GLN A 183 10.05 -1.83 -14.29
CA GLN A 183 10.18 -2.81 -15.38
C GLN A 183 9.07 -2.71 -16.42
N SER A 184 7.85 -2.33 -16.02
CA SER A 184 6.72 -2.24 -16.93
C SER A 184 6.87 -1.13 -17.97
N GLY A 185 7.59 -0.06 -17.62
CA GLY A 185 7.62 1.17 -18.39
C GLY A 185 6.25 1.84 -18.54
N LEU A 186 5.20 1.48 -17.81
CA LEU A 186 3.91 2.18 -17.95
C LEU A 186 3.89 3.52 -17.20
N HIS A 187 4.68 3.63 -16.12
CA HIS A 187 4.68 4.80 -15.23
C HIS A 187 6.11 5.29 -14.98
N PRO A 188 6.84 5.76 -16.01
CA PRO A 188 8.21 6.18 -15.84
C PRO A 188 8.33 7.31 -14.82
N GLY A 189 9.21 7.12 -13.83
CA GLY A 189 9.52 8.12 -12.82
C GLY A 189 8.43 8.33 -11.75
N LYS A 190 7.37 7.53 -11.74
CA LYS A 190 6.38 7.59 -10.65
C LYS A 190 6.90 6.90 -9.40
N GLU A 191 6.70 7.56 -8.26
CA GLU A 191 6.98 7.02 -6.94
C GLU A 191 5.80 6.16 -6.47
N LEU A 192 6.05 4.93 -6.04
CA LEU A 192 5.09 4.12 -5.30
C LEU A 192 5.21 4.41 -3.80
N ILE A 193 4.08 4.73 -3.16
CA ILE A 193 3.95 4.70 -1.70
C ILE A 193 3.02 3.57 -1.31
N VAL A 194 3.51 2.67 -0.45
CA VAL A 194 2.66 1.63 0.16
C VAL A 194 2.37 1.99 1.60
N VAL A 195 1.09 1.99 1.97
CA VAL A 195 0.63 2.32 3.32
C VAL A 195 -0.05 1.11 3.95
N GLY A 196 0.24 0.84 5.22
CA GLY A 196 -0.30 -0.34 5.92
C GLY A 196 -1.49 -0.03 6.82
N ASN A 197 -1.73 1.24 7.13
CA ASN A 197 -2.78 1.70 8.02
C ASN A 197 -3.20 3.15 7.71
N ALA A 198 -4.21 3.66 8.41
CA ALA A 198 -4.75 5.00 8.21
C ALA A 198 -3.74 6.12 8.52
N LEU A 199 -2.93 5.96 9.57
CA LEU A 199 -1.94 6.97 9.95
C LEU A 199 -0.76 7.01 8.98
N ASP A 200 -0.32 5.87 8.45
CA ASP A 200 0.65 5.82 7.36
C ASP A 200 0.11 6.59 6.13
N PHE A 201 -1.17 6.42 5.80
CA PHE A 201 -1.82 7.16 4.71
C PHE A 201 -1.84 8.67 4.98
N TYR A 202 -2.17 9.08 6.20
CA TYR A 202 -2.11 10.49 6.59
C TYR A 202 -0.69 11.07 6.46
N ASP A 203 0.27 10.44 7.15
CA ASP A 203 1.62 10.94 7.32
C ASP A 203 2.44 10.88 6.02
N ARG A 204 2.34 9.78 5.25
CA ARG A 204 3.16 9.56 4.04
C ARG A 204 2.52 10.07 2.75
N VAL A 205 1.19 10.23 2.70
CA VAL A 205 0.48 10.57 1.46
C VAL A 205 -0.22 11.91 1.59
N LEU A 206 -1.23 12.02 2.45
CA LEU A 206 -2.06 13.24 2.53
C LEU A 206 -1.23 14.47 2.90
N CYS A 207 -0.33 14.38 3.87
CA CYS A 207 0.57 15.49 4.22
C CYS A 207 1.44 15.99 3.06
N ARG A 208 1.64 15.19 1.99
CA ARG A 208 2.42 15.57 0.81
C ARG A 208 1.57 16.15 -0.32
N ILE A 209 0.35 15.66 -0.50
CA ILE A 209 -0.45 15.91 -1.71
C ILE A 209 -1.76 16.65 -1.47
N ALA A 210 -2.21 16.77 -0.22
CA ALA A 210 -3.46 17.45 0.08
C ALA A 210 -3.37 18.93 -0.27
N THR A 211 -4.36 19.43 -0.99
CA THR A 211 -4.50 20.85 -1.30
C THR A 211 -5.49 21.54 -0.37
N GLN A 212 -6.29 20.75 0.36
CA GLN A 212 -7.23 21.23 1.37
C GLN A 212 -6.67 21.07 2.78
N THR A 213 -7.23 21.82 3.74
CA THR A 213 -6.81 21.73 5.15
C THR A 213 -7.09 20.34 5.72
N LEU A 214 -6.03 19.68 6.17
CA LEU A 214 -6.12 18.38 6.84
C LEU A 214 -6.57 18.53 8.29
N PRO A 215 -7.40 17.60 8.81
CA PRO A 215 -7.69 17.56 10.24
C PRO A 215 -6.41 17.19 11.02
N PRO A 216 -6.31 17.55 12.31
CA PRO A 216 -5.20 17.08 13.14
C PRO A 216 -5.05 15.56 13.08
N ARG A 217 -3.80 15.08 13.11
CA ARG A 217 -3.46 13.65 13.06
C ARG A 217 -4.25 12.81 14.08
N SER A 218 -4.46 13.33 15.28
CA SER A 218 -5.24 12.69 16.34
C SER A 218 -6.71 12.47 15.97
N SER A 219 -7.29 13.39 15.19
CA SER A 219 -8.69 13.32 14.75
C SER A 219 -8.85 12.55 13.44
N PHE A 220 -7.81 12.44 12.62
CA PHE A 220 -7.88 11.77 11.32
C PHE A 220 -8.26 10.28 11.43
N GLN A 221 -7.79 9.57 12.46
CA GLN A 221 -8.14 8.17 12.65
C GLN A 221 -9.65 7.96 12.79
N ALA A 222 -10.35 8.86 13.49
CA ALA A 222 -11.80 8.81 13.64
C ALA A 222 -12.49 9.03 12.29
N LEU A 223 -12.04 10.03 11.54
CA LEU A 223 -12.53 10.31 10.19
C LEU A 223 -12.34 9.10 9.25
N PHE A 224 -11.16 8.48 9.24
CA PHE A 224 -10.92 7.28 8.44
C PHE A 224 -11.87 6.13 8.82
N ASN A 225 -12.11 5.96 10.12
CA ASN A 225 -13.05 4.95 10.63
C ASN A 225 -14.51 5.24 10.26
N GLU A 226 -14.91 6.50 10.10
CA GLU A 226 -16.22 6.88 9.58
C GLU A 226 -16.36 6.48 8.12
N GLU A 227 -15.36 6.76 7.29
CA GLU A 227 -15.36 6.39 5.88
C GLU A 227 -15.38 4.86 5.67
N LEU A 228 -14.73 4.09 6.55
CA LEU A 228 -14.82 2.62 6.56
C LEU A 228 -16.26 2.11 6.74
N LYS A 229 -17.16 2.88 7.38
CA LYS A 229 -18.56 2.48 7.58
C LYS A 229 -19.40 2.64 6.33
N VAL A 230 -19.08 3.61 5.47
CA VAL A 230 -19.82 3.88 4.21
C VAL A 230 -19.83 2.65 3.29
N GLY A 231 -18.74 1.86 3.28
CA GLY A 231 -18.67 0.60 2.54
C GLY A 231 -19.57 -0.54 3.05
N LYS A 232 -20.36 -0.34 4.11
CA LYS A 232 -21.30 -1.36 4.64
C LYS A 232 -22.66 -1.35 3.95
N ASP A 233 -23.09 -0.21 3.41
CA ASP A 233 -24.51 0.01 3.07
C ASP A 233 -24.89 -0.41 1.65
N VAL A 234 -23.94 -0.88 0.85
CA VAL A 234 -24.22 -1.30 -0.52
C VAL A 234 -24.48 -2.80 -0.56
N LYS A 235 -25.73 -3.19 -0.25
CA LYS A 235 -26.23 -4.53 -0.57
C LYS A 235 -26.11 -4.73 -2.08
N PRO A 236 -25.57 -5.86 -2.58
CA PRO A 236 -25.65 -6.17 -3.99
C PRO A 236 -27.13 -6.14 -4.37
N SER A 237 -27.50 -5.26 -5.31
CA SER A 237 -28.90 -5.15 -5.71
C SER A 237 -29.36 -6.54 -6.13
N LYS A 238 -30.55 -6.96 -5.68
CA LYS A 238 -31.11 -8.31 -5.93
C LYS A 238 -31.34 -8.61 -7.42
N TYR A 239 -30.86 -7.76 -8.33
CA TYR A 239 -31.17 -7.73 -9.76
C TYR A 239 -30.20 -8.49 -10.67
N GLN A 240 -29.23 -9.25 -10.15
CA GLN A 240 -28.31 -10.03 -11.00
C GLN A 240 -28.65 -11.54 -11.14
N LYS A 241 -29.79 -12.01 -10.64
CA LYS A 241 -30.18 -13.43 -10.76
C LYS A 241 -30.88 -13.83 -12.07
N SER A 242 -31.14 -12.93 -13.02
CA SER A 242 -31.98 -13.23 -14.20
C SER A 242 -31.28 -13.46 -15.55
N ARG A 243 -29.94 -13.48 -15.63
CA ARG A 243 -29.21 -13.67 -16.91
C ARG A 243 -28.39 -14.96 -17.02
N ARG A 244 -28.98 -16.07 -16.56
CA ARG A 244 -28.58 -17.43 -16.97
C ARG A 244 -29.83 -18.25 -17.24
N ARG A 245 -30.40 -18.08 -18.43
CA ARG A 245 -31.22 -19.07 -19.13
C ARG A 245 -30.78 -19.07 -20.58
#